data_AF-A0A352NZ45-F1
#
_entry.id   AF-A0A352NZ45-F1
#
_cell.length_a   1.000
_cell.length_b   1.000
_cell.length_c   1.000
_cell.angle_alpha   90.00
_cell.angle_beta   90.00
_cell.angle_gamma   90.00
#
_symmetry.space_group_name_H-M   'P 1'
#
loop_
_entity.id
_entity.type
_entity.pdbx_description
1 polymer ?
#
loop_
_entity_poly.entity_id
_entity_poly.type
_entity_poly.pdbx_seq_one_letter_code
_entity_poly.pdbx_strand_id
1 'polypeptide(L)'
;MDWFKGGNYNLQSERMILTLSEVNKIYEYYILFKINNYILENGFYLIHCNKFSYRLNINQKYKNTKYENTFLFVREDYSVVVYYQPVIYLERVSYDNKIGLFRNNNISFGTGKSDYYTPDYVIKISKNNFSKFIILDAKWSDIKSVINYSFKDIIYKYVFSISPINENNEIIKVWAINGKQSAAQSSYIYNFYNSKFKDRNNEIMPSAKILTFHSDIDEAKQYELLNNLFSELGDFC
;
A
#
# COMPACT_ATOMS: atom_id res chain seq x y z
N MET A 1 -4.55 -45.88 10.78
CA MET A 1 -5.08 -46.11 9.42
C MET A 1 -6.38 -45.36 9.33
N ASP A 2 -6.35 -44.07 8.96
CA ASP A 2 -7.49 -43.30 8.41
C ASP A 2 -7.04 -41.86 8.15
N TRP A 3 -6.02 -41.73 7.28
CA TRP A 3 -5.55 -40.43 6.78
C TRP A 3 -5.85 -40.25 5.28
N PHE A 4 -6.69 -41.11 4.70
CA PHE A 4 -6.93 -41.21 3.26
C PHE A 4 -8.41 -41.18 2.85
N LYS A 5 -9.26 -40.46 3.59
CA LYS A 5 -10.64 -40.20 3.15
C LYS A 5 -10.97 -38.72 3.26
N GLY A 6 -10.57 -37.98 2.22
CA GLY A 6 -10.83 -36.54 2.11
C GLY A 6 -10.33 -35.90 0.82
N GLY A 7 -10.72 -36.45 -0.32
CA GLY A 7 -10.96 -35.74 -1.60
C GLY A 7 -9.91 -34.77 -2.17
N ASN A 8 -9.22 -35.19 -3.24
CA ASN A 8 -8.62 -34.37 -4.31
C ASN A 8 -7.92 -33.06 -3.88
N TYR A 9 -6.75 -33.20 -3.23
CA TYR A 9 -5.73 -32.15 -3.26
C TYR A 9 -5.22 -32.00 -4.71
N ASN A 10 -5.67 -30.95 -5.40
CA ASN A 10 -5.28 -30.69 -6.78
C ASN A 10 -3.92 -29.99 -6.81
N LEU A 11 -2.83 -30.75 -6.97
CA LEU A 11 -1.45 -30.24 -7.10
C LEU A 11 -1.29 -29.14 -8.16
N GLN A 12 -2.14 -29.09 -9.19
CA GLN A 12 -2.12 -28.02 -10.18
C GLN A 12 -2.62 -26.69 -9.58
N SER A 13 -3.63 -26.76 -8.70
CA SER A 13 -4.12 -25.58 -7.99
C SER A 13 -3.07 -25.01 -7.02
N GLU A 14 -2.31 -25.87 -6.33
CA GLU A 14 -1.18 -25.43 -5.49
C GLU A 14 -0.06 -24.80 -6.33
N ARG A 15 0.32 -25.42 -7.45
CA ARG A 15 1.32 -24.83 -8.38
C ARG A 15 0.85 -23.49 -8.94
N MET A 16 -0.42 -23.35 -9.30
CA MET A 16 -1.00 -22.09 -9.78
C MET A 16 -1.06 -21.02 -8.68
N ILE A 17 -1.33 -21.41 -7.44
CA ILE A 17 -1.31 -20.50 -6.27
C ILE A 17 0.11 -20.06 -5.96
N LEU A 18 1.10 -20.97 -6.06
CA LEU A 18 2.51 -20.66 -5.89
C LEU A 18 3.00 -19.67 -6.96
N THR A 19 2.71 -19.92 -8.24
CA THR A 19 3.07 -19.00 -9.31
C THR A 19 2.33 -17.66 -9.18
N LEU A 20 1.06 -17.64 -8.80
CA LEU A 20 0.33 -16.39 -8.55
C LEU A 20 0.87 -15.62 -7.34
N SER A 21 1.26 -16.32 -6.27
CA SER A 21 1.89 -15.69 -5.10
C SER A 21 3.24 -15.08 -5.46
N GLU A 22 4.02 -15.74 -6.31
CA GLU A 22 5.28 -15.23 -6.85
C GLU A 22 5.05 -14.03 -7.74
N VAL A 23 4.06 -14.07 -8.64
CA VAL A 23 3.72 -12.94 -9.52
C VAL A 23 3.24 -11.72 -8.73
N ASN A 24 2.41 -11.91 -7.70
CA ASN A 24 2.02 -10.80 -6.81
C ASN A 24 3.24 -10.16 -6.14
N LYS A 25 4.16 -10.96 -5.62
CA LYS A 25 5.40 -10.44 -5.02
C LYS A 25 6.30 -9.74 -6.03
N ILE A 26 6.46 -10.28 -7.23
CA ILE A 26 7.23 -9.64 -8.31
C ILE A 26 6.61 -8.29 -8.66
N TYR A 27 5.28 -8.25 -8.77
CA TYR A 27 4.55 -7.01 -9.03
C TYR A 27 4.73 -6.01 -7.89
N GLU A 28 4.68 -6.45 -6.63
CA GLU A 28 5.00 -5.60 -5.49
C GLU A 28 6.43 -5.01 -5.60
N TYR A 29 7.45 -5.84 -5.82
CA TYR A 29 8.82 -5.33 -6.00
C TYR A 29 8.94 -4.36 -7.19
N TYR A 30 8.21 -4.59 -8.27
CA TYR A 30 8.16 -3.68 -9.41
C TYR A 30 7.61 -2.31 -9.01
N ILE A 31 6.51 -2.26 -8.24
CA ILE A 31 5.94 -1.00 -7.73
C ILE A 31 6.90 -0.32 -6.76
N LEU A 32 7.52 -1.08 -5.84
CA LEU A 32 8.51 -0.54 -4.91
C LEU A 32 9.67 0.14 -5.64
N PHE A 33 10.20 -0.51 -6.67
CA PHE A 33 11.28 0.02 -7.48
C PHE A 33 10.88 1.31 -8.19
N LYS A 34 9.67 1.34 -8.79
CA LYS A 34 9.15 2.52 -9.49
C LYS A 34 8.90 3.70 -8.54
N ILE A 35 8.38 3.46 -7.34
CA ILE A 35 8.21 4.49 -6.30
C ILE A 35 9.57 5.06 -5.89
N ASN A 36 10.55 4.20 -5.58
CA ASN A 36 11.86 4.63 -5.12
C ASN A 36 12.60 5.43 -6.20
N ASN A 37 12.57 4.97 -7.46
CA ASN A 37 13.19 5.71 -8.57
C ASN A 37 12.53 7.06 -8.80
N TYR A 38 11.20 7.13 -8.74
CA TYR A 38 10.49 8.40 -8.88
C TYR A 38 10.91 9.41 -7.82
N ILE A 39 11.09 8.98 -6.56
CA ILE A 39 11.57 9.86 -5.49
C ILE A 39 13.00 10.36 -5.77
N LEU A 40 13.88 9.48 -6.27
CA LEU A 40 15.25 9.84 -6.67
C LEU A 40 15.27 10.84 -7.84
N GLU A 41 14.45 10.62 -8.86
CA GLU A 41 14.32 11.51 -10.03
C GLU A 41 13.80 12.90 -9.65
N ASN A 42 13.02 13.00 -8.57
CA ASN A 42 12.54 14.27 -8.01
C ASN A 42 13.54 14.95 -7.06
N GLY A 43 14.83 14.58 -7.14
CA GLY A 43 15.93 15.28 -6.48
C GLY A 43 16.14 14.91 -5.00
N PHE A 44 15.55 13.81 -4.53
CA PHE A 44 15.86 13.29 -3.20
C PHE A 44 17.06 12.34 -3.24
N TYR A 45 17.82 12.33 -2.16
CA TYR A 45 18.96 11.42 -1.99
C TYR A 45 18.60 10.31 -1.00
N LEU A 46 18.91 9.06 -1.35
CA LEU A 46 18.74 7.92 -0.45
C LEU A 46 19.84 7.94 0.62
N ILE A 47 19.43 8.11 1.88
CA ILE A 47 20.34 8.16 3.04
C ILE A 47 20.46 6.79 3.71
N HIS A 48 19.34 6.08 3.89
CA HIS A 48 19.32 4.78 4.55
C HIS A 48 18.43 3.79 3.82
N CYS A 49 18.91 2.54 3.74
CA CYS A 49 18.19 1.38 3.26
C CYS A 49 18.36 0.29 4.31
N ASN A 50 17.31 0.07 5.11
CA ASN A 50 17.38 -0.80 6.28
C ASN A 50 16.34 -1.91 6.20
N LYS A 51 16.72 -3.08 6.72
CA LYS A 51 15.79 -4.16 7.01
C LYS A 51 15.26 -4.01 8.42
N PHE A 52 13.95 -3.81 8.55
CA PHE A 52 13.25 -3.83 9.82
C PHE A 52 12.50 -5.15 10.01
N SER A 53 12.68 -5.80 11.15
CA SER A 53 11.97 -7.04 11.49
C SER A 53 10.86 -6.77 12.51
N TYR A 54 9.62 -6.84 12.06
CA TYR A 54 8.43 -6.68 12.89
C TYR A 54 8.22 -7.91 13.77
N ARG A 55 7.83 -7.66 15.02
CA ARG A 55 7.55 -8.70 16.02
C ARG A 55 6.05 -8.83 16.19
N LEU A 56 5.55 -10.06 16.13
CA LEU A 56 4.14 -10.38 16.21
C LEU A 56 3.92 -11.51 17.22
N ASN A 57 2.72 -11.57 17.78
CA ASN A 57 2.34 -12.66 18.67
C ASN A 57 2.31 -14.01 17.92
N ILE A 58 2.55 -15.09 18.66
CA ILE A 58 2.58 -16.46 18.14
C ILE A 58 1.22 -16.76 17.47
N ASN A 59 1.25 -17.39 16.28
CA ASN A 59 0.10 -17.74 15.41
C ASN A 59 -0.40 -16.69 14.40
N GLN A 60 0.32 -15.59 14.19
CA GLN A 60 -0.04 -14.61 13.16
C GLN A 60 0.52 -14.97 11.77
N LYS A 61 -0.24 -14.64 10.70
CA LYS A 61 0.04 -15.07 9.32
C LYS A 61 1.16 -14.30 8.63
N TYR A 62 1.54 -13.14 9.18
CA TYR A 62 2.54 -12.29 8.56
C TYR A 62 3.94 -12.89 8.68
N LYS A 63 4.72 -12.72 7.61
CA LYS A 63 6.12 -13.12 7.54
C LYS A 63 6.94 -11.90 7.18
N ASN A 64 7.99 -11.64 7.93
CA ASN A 64 8.91 -10.55 7.65
C ASN A 64 9.51 -10.68 6.25
N THR A 65 9.79 -9.53 5.64
CA THR A 65 10.45 -9.46 4.33
C THR A 65 11.83 -10.10 4.39
N LYS A 66 12.26 -10.69 3.27
CA LYS A 66 13.60 -11.26 3.14
C LYS A 66 14.66 -10.15 3.08
N TYR A 67 14.36 -9.08 2.36
CA TYR A 67 15.24 -7.95 2.07
C TYR A 67 14.81 -6.69 2.83
N GLU A 68 15.50 -5.59 2.54
CA GLU A 68 15.25 -4.24 3.06
C GLU A 68 13.83 -3.79 2.75
N ASN A 69 13.22 -3.13 3.72
CA ASN A 69 11.83 -2.74 3.68
C ASN A 69 11.59 -1.31 4.16
N THR A 70 12.65 -0.56 4.43
CA THR A 70 12.58 0.82 4.90
C THR A 70 13.63 1.64 4.16
N PHE A 71 13.17 2.62 3.40
CA PHE A 71 14.00 3.47 2.55
C PHE A 71 13.79 4.92 2.96
N LEU A 72 14.84 5.59 3.45
CA LEU A 72 14.81 7.00 3.84
C LEU A 72 15.49 7.85 2.77
N PHE A 73 14.72 8.80 2.24
CA PHE A 73 15.15 9.79 1.28
C PHE A 73 15.09 11.18 1.89
N VAL A 74 16.04 12.06 1.56
CA VAL A 74 16.10 13.43 2.07
C VAL A 74 16.37 14.41 0.92
N ARG A 75 15.71 15.56 0.99
CA ARG A 75 15.94 16.71 0.10
C ARG A 75 15.73 17.98 0.94
N GLU A 76 16.81 18.71 1.21
CA GLU A 76 16.76 19.91 2.07
C GLU A 76 16.07 19.62 3.42
N ASP A 77 14.98 20.32 3.74
CA ASP A 77 14.18 20.16 4.96
C ASP A 77 13.11 19.05 4.86
N TYR A 78 13.07 18.32 3.74
CA TYR A 78 12.11 17.26 3.49
C TYR A 78 12.73 15.88 3.70
N SER A 79 11.96 14.99 4.33
CA SER A 79 12.28 13.57 4.37
C SER A 79 11.10 12.74 3.89
N VAL A 80 11.39 11.74 3.07
CA VAL A 80 10.42 10.76 2.59
C VAL A 80 10.88 9.38 3.06
N VAL A 81 10.03 8.67 3.79
CA VAL A 81 10.29 7.27 4.17
C VAL A 81 9.29 6.37 3.47
N VAL A 82 9.81 5.42 2.69
CA VAL A 82 9.02 4.36 2.06
C VAL A 82 9.17 3.10 2.90
N TYR A 83 8.05 2.62 3.44
CA TYR A 83 7.95 1.36 4.15
C TYR A 83 7.29 0.31 3.26
N TYR A 84 7.94 -0.82 3.04
CA TYR A 84 7.42 -1.98 2.28
C TYR A 84 6.91 -3.06 3.25
N GLN A 85 5.68 -3.51 3.07
CA GLN A 85 4.98 -4.44 3.97
C GLN A 85 5.11 -4.10 5.47
N PRO A 86 4.89 -2.83 5.90
CA PRO A 86 4.98 -2.49 7.31
C PRO A 86 3.88 -3.17 8.14
N VAL A 87 4.14 -3.38 9.42
CA VAL A 87 3.12 -3.78 10.40
C VAL A 87 2.65 -2.56 11.17
N ILE A 88 1.35 -2.28 11.10
CA ILE A 88 0.67 -1.22 11.84
C ILE A 88 -0.12 -1.87 12.97
N TYR A 89 0.34 -1.66 14.20
CA TYR A 89 -0.17 -2.32 15.41
C TYR A 89 -1.41 -1.60 15.97
N LEU A 90 -2.29 -2.37 16.62
CA LEU A 90 -3.39 -1.87 17.44
C LEU A 90 -2.88 -1.17 18.71
N GLU A 91 -1.84 -1.72 19.31
CA GLU A 91 -1.20 -1.17 20.51
C GLU A 91 0.05 -0.37 20.14
N ARG A 92 0.34 0.66 20.94
CA ARG A 92 1.59 1.42 20.78
C ARG A 92 2.76 0.57 21.28
N VAL A 93 3.56 0.09 20.33
CA VAL A 93 4.77 -0.68 20.62
C VAL A 93 6.02 0.18 20.43
N SER A 94 7.06 -0.07 21.22
CA SER A 94 8.34 0.66 21.11
C SER A 94 9.19 0.25 19.89
N TYR A 95 8.76 -0.78 19.16
CA TYR A 95 9.44 -1.38 18.01
C TYR A 95 8.62 -1.25 16.71
N ASP A 96 7.99 -0.10 16.49
CA ASP A 96 7.06 0.16 15.37
C ASP A 96 7.74 0.69 14.08
N ASN A 97 9.07 0.57 13.97
CA ASN A 97 9.85 1.14 12.87
C ASN A 97 9.64 2.67 12.68
N LYS A 98 9.17 3.39 13.71
CA LYS A 98 8.85 4.83 13.66
C LYS A 98 7.89 5.21 12.53
N ILE A 99 7.00 4.29 12.11
CA ILE A 99 5.99 4.54 11.07
C ILE A 99 5.14 5.75 11.47
N GLY A 100 4.71 5.84 12.73
CA GLY A 100 3.89 6.95 13.22
C GLY A 100 2.40 6.80 12.92
N LEU A 101 1.96 5.58 12.60
CA LEU A 101 0.56 5.18 12.41
C LEU A 101 0.21 4.08 13.42
N PHE A 102 -1.04 4.03 13.86
CA PHE A 102 -1.58 2.94 14.66
C PHE A 102 -2.95 2.53 14.13
N ARG A 103 -3.32 1.28 14.38
CA ARG A 103 -4.67 0.79 14.13
C ARG A 103 -5.58 1.33 15.23
N ASN A 104 -6.66 2.03 14.86
CA ASN A 104 -7.47 2.81 15.80
C ASN A 104 -8.67 2.06 16.40
N ASN A 105 -8.92 0.81 15.99
CA ASN A 105 -10.03 0.01 16.49
C ASN A 105 -9.70 -1.49 16.48
N ASN A 106 -10.35 -2.25 17.35
CA ASN A 106 -10.18 -3.71 17.48
C ASN A 106 -11.22 -4.51 16.68
N ILE A 107 -12.05 -3.84 15.87
CA ILE A 107 -13.06 -4.50 15.05
C ILE A 107 -12.34 -5.03 13.82
N SER A 108 -12.49 -6.33 13.57
CA SER A 108 -11.81 -6.98 12.45
C SER A 108 -12.78 -7.15 11.30
N PHE A 109 -12.29 -6.91 10.09
CA PHE A 109 -13.05 -7.17 8.88
C PHE A 109 -12.99 -8.67 8.56
N GLY A 110 -14.11 -9.37 8.72
CA GLY A 110 -14.21 -10.83 8.51
C GLY A 110 -14.05 -11.67 9.78
N THR A 111 -13.73 -12.95 9.62
CA THR A 111 -13.86 -13.99 10.67
C THR A 111 -12.63 -14.16 11.57
N GLY A 112 -11.61 -13.30 11.47
CA GLY A 112 -10.38 -13.41 12.27
C GLY A 112 -10.06 -12.10 13.00
N LYS A 113 -9.81 -12.18 14.32
CA LYS A 113 -9.19 -11.08 15.06
C LYS A 113 -7.72 -10.98 14.65
N SER A 114 -7.32 -9.86 14.05
CA SER A 114 -5.90 -9.48 13.97
C SER A 114 -5.67 -8.27 14.85
N ASP A 115 -4.51 -8.16 15.48
CA ASP A 115 -4.12 -7.00 16.28
C ASP A 115 -3.29 -6.00 15.45
N TYR A 116 -3.27 -6.17 14.13
CA TYR A 116 -2.43 -5.41 13.22
C TYR A 116 -3.00 -5.38 11.80
N TYR A 117 -2.54 -4.42 11.02
CA TYR A 117 -2.71 -4.36 9.57
C TYR A 117 -1.37 -4.25 8.86
N THR A 118 -1.32 -4.79 7.64
CA THR A 118 -0.12 -4.80 6.79
C THR A 118 -0.49 -4.32 5.40
N PRO A 119 -0.52 -3.00 5.15
CA PRO A 119 -0.54 -2.50 3.78
C PRO A 119 0.73 -2.92 3.04
N ASP A 120 0.67 -2.94 1.72
CA ASP A 120 1.87 -3.27 0.92
C ASP A 120 2.89 -2.14 0.97
N TYR A 121 2.44 -0.88 1.04
CA TYR A 121 3.31 0.28 1.23
C TYR A 121 2.70 1.32 2.15
N VAL A 122 3.57 1.99 2.91
CA VAL A 122 3.30 3.27 3.55
C VAL A 122 4.40 4.23 3.15
N ILE A 123 4.05 5.38 2.61
CA ILE A 123 4.99 6.47 2.35
C ILE A 123 4.68 7.59 3.33
N LYS A 124 5.68 7.98 4.11
CA LYS A 124 5.63 9.09 5.04
C LYS A 124 6.43 10.25 4.46
N ILE A 125 5.77 11.36 4.19
CA ILE A 125 6.38 12.60 3.71
C ILE A 125 6.38 13.56 4.89
N SER A 126 7.56 13.93 5.38
CA SER A 126 7.71 14.81 6.54
C SER A 126 8.43 16.10 6.15
N LYS A 127 7.89 17.22 6.65
CA LYS A 127 8.50 18.56 6.62
C LYS A 127 8.32 19.17 8.01
N ASN A 128 9.41 19.57 8.65
CA ASN A 128 9.37 20.07 10.03
C ASN A 128 8.66 19.06 10.97
N ASN A 129 7.63 19.51 11.71
CA ASN A 129 6.87 18.69 12.65
C ASN A 129 5.60 18.05 12.05
N PHE A 130 5.36 18.23 10.74
CA PHE A 130 4.17 17.74 10.06
C PHE A 130 4.53 16.56 9.16
N SER A 131 3.71 15.52 9.17
CA SER A 131 3.85 14.37 8.27
C SER A 131 2.54 14.05 7.56
N LYS A 132 2.63 13.85 6.25
CA LYS A 132 1.55 13.33 5.41
C LYS A 132 1.83 11.87 5.07
N PHE A 133 0.78 11.05 5.08
CA PHE A 133 0.88 9.62 4.82
C PHE A 133 0.10 9.20 3.57
N ILE A 134 0.77 8.44 2.72
CA ILE A 134 0.17 7.73 1.57
C ILE A 134 0.23 6.23 1.90
N ILE A 135 -0.92 5.57 1.90
CA ILE A 135 -1.03 4.12 2.10
C ILE A 135 -1.41 3.47 0.78
N LEU A 136 -0.67 2.43 0.38
CA LEU A 136 -0.88 1.74 -0.89
C LEU A 136 -1.02 0.23 -0.68
N ASP A 137 -1.89 -0.37 -1.47
CA ASP A 137 -2.14 -1.81 -1.47
C ASP A 137 -2.14 -2.30 -2.93
N ALA A 138 -1.13 -3.08 -3.28
CA ALA A 138 -0.91 -3.59 -4.63
C ALA A 138 -1.68 -4.90 -4.85
N LYS A 139 -2.26 -5.04 -6.05
CA LYS A 139 -3.00 -6.23 -6.45
C LYS A 139 -2.64 -6.58 -7.89
N TRP A 140 -2.14 -7.79 -8.14
CA TRP A 140 -2.00 -8.31 -9.52
C TRP A 140 -3.36 -8.76 -10.08
N SER A 141 -4.26 -7.79 -10.23
CA SER A 141 -5.64 -7.98 -10.66
C SER A 141 -6.08 -6.85 -11.59
N ASP A 142 -7.23 -7.02 -12.21
CA ASP A 142 -7.87 -5.96 -12.98
C ASP A 142 -8.73 -5.06 -12.07
N ILE A 143 -9.03 -3.87 -12.56
CA ILE A 143 -9.81 -2.88 -11.82
C ILE A 143 -11.18 -3.40 -11.34
N LYS A 144 -11.89 -4.21 -12.13
CA LYS A 144 -13.23 -4.71 -11.75
C LYS A 144 -13.11 -5.67 -10.58
N SER A 145 -12.12 -6.56 -10.64
CA SER A 145 -11.80 -7.48 -9.56
C SER A 145 -11.42 -6.74 -8.26
N VAL A 146 -10.60 -5.69 -8.34
CA VAL A 146 -10.24 -4.87 -7.16
C VAL A 146 -11.49 -4.23 -6.54
N ILE A 147 -12.33 -3.59 -7.35
CA ILE A 147 -13.58 -2.94 -6.88
C ILE A 147 -14.49 -3.97 -6.17
N ASN A 148 -14.68 -5.14 -6.77
CA ASN A 148 -15.64 -6.13 -6.30
C ASN A 148 -15.18 -6.90 -5.06
N TYR A 149 -13.87 -7.17 -4.94
CA TYR A 149 -13.37 -8.15 -3.98
C TYR A 149 -12.39 -7.62 -2.94
N SER A 150 -11.69 -6.50 -3.20
CA SER A 150 -10.62 -6.03 -2.31
C SER A 150 -10.85 -4.62 -1.79
N PHE A 151 -11.60 -3.81 -2.52
CA PHE A 151 -11.68 -2.38 -2.24
C PHE A 151 -12.37 -2.08 -0.90
N LYS A 152 -13.46 -2.76 -0.58
CA LYS A 152 -14.17 -2.61 0.72
C LYS A 152 -13.23 -2.89 1.90
N ASP A 153 -12.44 -3.94 1.79
CA ASP A 153 -11.44 -4.33 2.79
C ASP A 153 -10.36 -3.27 2.94
N ILE A 154 -9.83 -2.74 1.82
CA ILE A 154 -8.78 -1.70 1.82
C ILE A 154 -9.29 -0.43 2.51
N ILE A 155 -10.49 0.03 2.17
CA ILE A 155 -11.08 1.23 2.79
C ILE A 155 -11.33 1.00 4.27
N TYR A 156 -11.94 -0.13 4.64
CA TYR A 156 -12.17 -0.42 6.04
C TYR A 156 -10.86 -0.45 6.84
N LYS A 157 -9.84 -1.17 6.33
CA LYS A 157 -8.56 -1.30 7.05
C LYS A 157 -7.81 0.01 7.15
N TYR A 158 -7.71 0.78 6.07
CA TYR A 158 -6.71 1.85 5.98
C TYR A 158 -7.31 3.26 6.01
N VAL A 159 -8.55 3.46 5.57
CA VAL A 159 -9.25 4.75 5.73
C VAL A 159 -9.91 4.82 7.10
N PHE A 160 -10.68 3.79 7.46
CA PHE A 160 -11.46 3.81 8.69
C PHE A 160 -10.63 3.38 9.93
N SER A 161 -9.74 2.41 9.74
CA SER A 161 -9.14 1.69 10.88
C SER A 161 -7.69 2.04 11.20
N ILE A 162 -7.11 3.05 10.55
CA ILE A 162 -5.75 3.55 10.82
C ILE A 162 -5.79 5.05 11.07
N SER A 163 -4.99 5.51 12.03
CA SER A 163 -4.83 6.93 12.32
C SER A 163 -3.37 7.26 12.64
N PRO A 164 -2.91 8.51 12.38
CA PRO A 164 -1.62 8.97 12.83
C PRO A 164 -1.52 9.07 14.34
N ILE A 165 -0.34 8.79 14.89
CA ILE A 165 -0.08 8.91 16.34
C ILE A 165 -0.04 10.38 16.78
N ASN A 166 0.46 11.27 15.92
CA ASN A 166 0.48 12.72 16.16
C ASN A 166 -0.71 13.36 15.45
N GLU A 167 -1.48 14.17 16.17
CA GLU A 167 -2.67 14.87 15.69
C GLU A 167 -2.40 15.85 14.54
N ASN A 168 -1.17 16.36 14.43
CA ASN A 168 -0.76 17.26 13.35
C ASN A 168 -0.43 16.52 12.05
N ASN A 169 -0.38 15.18 12.09
CA ASN A 169 -0.13 14.38 10.92
C ASN A 169 -1.45 13.94 10.28
N GLU A 170 -1.42 13.69 8.98
CA GLU A 170 -2.62 13.33 8.23
C GLU A 170 -2.37 12.17 7.26
N ILE A 171 -3.39 11.35 7.05
CA ILE A 171 -3.42 10.39 5.96
C ILE A 171 -4.12 11.09 4.79
N ILE A 172 -3.39 11.31 3.71
CA ILE A 172 -3.86 12.08 2.54
C ILE A 172 -4.37 11.17 1.42
N LYS A 173 -3.83 9.97 1.30
CA LYS A 173 -4.15 9.05 0.21
C LYS A 173 -4.15 7.61 0.71
N VAL A 174 -5.20 6.88 0.36
CA VAL A 174 -5.30 5.43 0.52
C VAL A 174 -5.69 4.84 -0.83
N TRP A 175 -4.71 4.40 -1.62
CA TRP A 175 -4.96 3.96 -2.99
C TRP A 175 -4.67 2.46 -3.15
N ALA A 176 -5.47 1.80 -3.99
CA ALA A 176 -5.13 0.48 -4.49
C ALA A 176 -4.35 0.62 -5.81
N ILE A 177 -3.33 -0.20 -6.03
CA ILE A 177 -2.59 -0.23 -7.29
C ILE A 177 -2.81 -1.58 -7.98
N ASN A 178 -3.37 -1.58 -9.19
CA ASN A 178 -3.69 -2.81 -9.91
C ASN A 178 -2.80 -3.01 -11.15
N GLY A 179 -2.32 -4.24 -11.33
CA GLY A 179 -1.31 -4.55 -12.36
C GLY A 179 -1.85 -5.11 -13.67
N LYS A 180 -3.16 -5.44 -13.76
CA LYS A 180 -3.75 -5.92 -15.02
C LYS A 180 -4.67 -4.86 -15.62
N GLN A 181 -4.52 -4.65 -16.92
CA GLN A 181 -5.45 -3.85 -17.69
C GLN A 181 -6.74 -4.63 -17.95
N SER A 182 -7.88 -3.95 -17.84
CA SER A 182 -9.15 -4.49 -18.34
C SER A 182 -9.36 -4.01 -19.79
N ALA A 183 -9.84 -4.87 -20.68
CA ALA A 183 -10.13 -4.50 -22.07
C ALA A 183 -11.12 -3.33 -22.23
N ALA A 184 -11.89 -3.01 -21.18
CA ALA A 184 -12.85 -1.91 -21.15
C ALA A 184 -12.33 -0.65 -20.40
N GLN A 185 -11.04 -0.59 -20.07
CA GLN A 185 -10.48 0.50 -19.25
C GLN A 185 -10.18 1.76 -20.09
N SER A 186 -10.91 2.84 -19.82
CA SER A 186 -10.72 4.15 -20.48
C SER A 186 -9.83 5.12 -19.70
N SER A 187 -9.59 4.89 -18.41
CA SER A 187 -8.77 5.73 -17.54
C SER A 187 -7.89 4.87 -16.64
N TYR A 188 -6.65 5.28 -16.42
CA TYR A 188 -5.71 4.62 -15.50
C TYR A 188 -6.02 4.91 -14.02
N ILE A 189 -6.75 5.99 -13.74
CA ILE A 189 -7.15 6.35 -12.38
C ILE A 189 -8.67 6.27 -12.27
N TYR A 190 -9.14 5.50 -11.29
CA TYR A 190 -10.54 5.42 -10.92
C TYR A 190 -10.75 6.03 -9.55
N ASN A 191 -11.54 7.09 -9.47
CA ASN A 191 -11.93 7.71 -8.21
C ASN A 191 -13.09 6.94 -7.59
N PHE A 192 -12.93 6.48 -6.36
CA PHE A 192 -13.99 5.79 -5.63
C PHE A 192 -15.13 6.74 -5.25
N TYR A 193 -14.78 7.98 -4.89
CA TYR A 193 -15.75 9.03 -4.70
C TYR A 193 -16.29 9.43 -6.08
N ASN A 194 -17.34 8.74 -6.51
CA ASN A 194 -17.95 8.89 -7.83
C ASN A 194 -19.44 9.25 -7.73
N SER A 195 -19.81 9.91 -6.63
CA SER A 195 -21.18 10.33 -6.38
C SER A 195 -21.69 11.24 -7.51
N LYS A 196 -23.01 11.34 -7.65
CA LYS A 196 -23.64 12.26 -8.61
C LYS A 196 -23.28 13.73 -8.35
N PHE A 197 -22.87 14.06 -7.12
CA PHE A 197 -22.38 15.37 -6.76
C PHE A 197 -20.89 15.50 -7.08
N LYS A 198 -20.60 15.70 -8.37
CA LYS A 198 -19.24 15.60 -8.93
C LYS A 198 -18.27 16.65 -8.38
N ASP A 199 -18.76 17.82 -8.01
CA ASP A 199 -17.95 18.99 -7.67
C ASP A 199 -16.97 18.71 -6.54
N ARG A 200 -17.37 17.89 -5.56
CA ARG A 200 -16.55 17.59 -4.37
C ARG A 200 -15.87 16.23 -4.37
N ASN A 201 -16.07 15.41 -5.40
CA ASN A 201 -15.55 14.05 -5.43
C ASN A 201 -14.01 13.97 -5.34
N ASN A 202 -13.30 15.01 -5.77
CA ASN A 202 -11.83 15.07 -5.68
C ASN A 202 -11.32 15.71 -4.38
N GLU A 203 -12.19 16.33 -3.59
CA GLU A 203 -11.84 17.04 -2.34
C GLU A 203 -11.92 16.14 -1.10
N ILE A 204 -12.57 14.98 -1.20
CA ILE A 204 -12.77 14.09 -0.06
C ILE A 204 -11.44 13.46 0.36
N MET A 205 -11.12 13.60 1.64
CA MET A 205 -9.90 13.07 2.25
C MET A 205 -10.19 11.96 3.28
N PRO A 206 -9.29 10.95 3.42
CA PRO A 206 -8.17 10.68 2.52
C PRO A 206 -8.67 10.35 1.12
N SER A 207 -7.93 10.76 0.09
CA SER A 207 -8.32 10.39 -1.28
C SER A 207 -8.26 8.87 -1.44
N ALA A 208 -9.32 8.29 -2.01
CA ALA A 208 -9.46 6.85 -2.20
C ALA A 208 -9.63 6.56 -3.70
N LYS A 209 -8.56 6.03 -4.33
CA LYS A 209 -8.55 5.76 -5.78
C LYS A 209 -7.93 4.41 -6.08
N ILE A 210 -8.19 3.92 -7.29
CA ILE A 210 -7.50 2.76 -7.87
C ILE A 210 -6.63 3.27 -9.01
N LEU A 211 -5.35 2.93 -8.97
CA LEU A 211 -4.37 3.26 -9.99
C LEU A 211 -3.98 2.00 -10.76
N THR A 212 -4.32 1.91 -12.04
CA THR A 212 -3.77 0.88 -12.93
C THR A 212 -2.35 1.26 -13.29
N PHE A 213 -1.39 0.40 -12.94
CA PHE A 213 0.03 0.63 -13.19
C PHE A 213 0.71 -0.69 -13.57
N HIS A 214 1.25 -0.78 -14.79
CA HIS A 214 1.95 -1.96 -15.28
C HIS A 214 3.05 -1.56 -16.27
N SER A 215 3.93 -2.50 -16.61
CA SER A 215 5.12 -2.26 -17.45
C SER A 215 4.80 -1.77 -18.85
N ASP A 216 3.63 -2.13 -19.40
CA ASP A 216 3.28 -1.84 -20.79
C ASP A 216 2.70 -0.44 -20.98
N ILE A 217 2.52 0.32 -19.90
CA ILE A 217 2.18 1.74 -19.97
C ILE A 217 3.43 2.51 -20.40
N ASP A 218 3.29 3.44 -21.34
CA ASP A 218 4.36 4.33 -21.77
C ASP A 218 5.03 5.05 -20.58
N GLU A 219 6.36 5.25 -20.64
CA GLU A 219 7.14 5.81 -19.52
C GLU A 219 6.69 7.22 -19.14
N ALA A 220 6.36 8.09 -20.12
CA ALA A 220 5.89 9.43 -19.83
C ALA A 220 4.53 9.37 -19.11
N LYS A 221 3.67 8.43 -19.50
CA LYS A 221 2.39 8.20 -18.82
C LYS A 221 2.58 7.61 -17.43
N GLN A 222 3.53 6.68 -17.23
CA GLN A 222 3.88 6.17 -15.90
C GLN A 222 4.34 7.31 -14.98
N TYR A 223 5.19 8.22 -15.48
CA TYR A 223 5.66 9.37 -14.73
C TYR A 223 4.51 10.33 -14.37
N GLU A 224 3.59 10.60 -15.30
CA GLU A 224 2.37 11.39 -15.03
C GLU A 224 1.50 10.75 -13.92
N LEU A 225 1.33 9.43 -13.95
CA LEU A 225 0.58 8.70 -12.93
C LEU A 225 1.24 8.77 -11.55
N LEU A 226 2.57 8.70 -11.50
CA LEU A 226 3.33 8.88 -10.27
C LEU A 226 3.27 10.34 -9.79
N ASN A 227 3.28 11.34 -10.67
CA ASN A 227 3.01 12.73 -10.31
C ASN A 227 1.63 12.90 -9.67
N ASN A 228 0.61 12.21 -10.16
CA ASN A 228 -0.72 12.23 -9.53
C ASN A 228 -0.71 11.56 -8.14
N LEU A 229 0.03 10.45 -7.99
CA LEU A 229 0.17 9.76 -6.71
C LEU A 229 0.95 10.62 -5.70
N PHE A 230 1.99 11.31 -6.15
CA PHE A 230 2.88 12.13 -5.35
C PHE A 230 2.65 13.63 -5.53
N SER A 231 1.43 14.05 -5.89
CA SER A 231 1.12 15.48 -6.13
C SER A 231 1.58 16.41 -5.02
N GLU A 232 1.53 15.93 -3.77
CA GLU A 232 2.02 16.66 -2.61
C GLU A 232 3.52 16.93 -2.67
N LEU A 233 4.35 16.03 -3.22
CA LEU A 233 5.77 16.30 -3.46
C LEU A 233 5.97 17.50 -4.40
N GLY A 234 5.00 17.80 -5.27
CA GLY A 234 4.97 18.95 -6.17
C GLY A 234 4.52 20.25 -5.51
N ASP A 235 3.61 20.21 -4.53
CA ASP A 235 3.26 21.37 -3.67
C ASP A 235 4.43 21.79 -2.74
N PHE A 236 5.55 21.07 -2.82
CA PHE A 236 6.78 21.24 -2.06
C PHE A 236 8.00 21.61 -2.93
N CYS A 237 7.81 21.89 -4.22
CA CYS A 237 8.81 22.42 -5.16
C CYS A 237 8.54 23.90 -5.48
#